data_AF-A0A8H8RM79-F1
#
_entry.id   AF-A0A8H8RM79-F1
#
_cell.length_a   1.000
_cell.length_b   1.000
_cell.length_c   1.000
_cell.angle_alpha   90.00
_cell.angle_beta   90.00
_cell.angle_gamma   90.00
#
_symmetry.space_group_name_H-M   'P 1'
#
loop_
_entity.id
_entity.type
_entity.pdbx_description
1 polymer ?
#
loop_
_entity_poly.entity_id
_entity_poly.type
_entity_poly.pdbx_seq_one_letter_code
_entity_poly.pdbx_strand_id
1 'polypeptide(L)'
;MPSPDEIFEDWHGLIANDFSETISQTFDLPNEDDYVYRAESFAMTMAQIKELIDPGTLKYKYQAHGQKVAVSSADITAYTSIFSPTTDTSKALTSFSSNAKKSSPRETVSKYLESRRICPFKIPKAKGHVNPYLDLWAHSCQLTSFLGPLPDSSYGSPANAKRTHPILPVFYHHFGCVVPTYDALHILSQLTAEAGEGVIDMASGNGYWTYMLRGMKLDVVAVDNMDSEYRTLWIPDTVKIDGVEYLKKNAGGEGKILLMVYMVTAGTFTKRVVKAYRGNIIVVVGTQNANRYTGFSDCTPEDWFEKDMPGWEMICRIAMPSFAGKDEGLTVWKRK
;
A
#
# COMPACT_ATOMS: atom_id res chain seq x y z
N MET A 1 -14.18 -8.13 -18.49
CA MET A 1 -13.58 -7.18 -17.53
C MET A 1 -13.95 -5.75 -17.92
N PRO A 2 -14.63 -5.02 -17.04
CA PRO A 2 -14.99 -3.63 -17.26
C PRO A 2 -13.75 -2.74 -17.31
N SER A 3 -13.87 -1.58 -17.93
CA SER A 3 -12.84 -0.55 -17.88
C SER A 3 -12.67 0.00 -16.46
N PRO A 4 -11.50 0.55 -16.12
CA PRO A 4 -11.26 1.25 -14.85
C PRO A 4 -12.33 2.29 -14.49
N ASP A 5 -12.80 3.08 -15.47
CA ASP A 5 -13.80 4.11 -15.26
C ASP A 5 -15.16 3.50 -14.94
N GLU A 6 -15.59 2.45 -15.66
CA GLU A 6 -16.81 1.70 -15.34
C GLU A 6 -16.75 1.12 -13.92
N ILE A 7 -15.62 0.52 -13.53
CA ILE A 7 -15.44 -0.01 -12.16
C ILE A 7 -15.65 1.09 -11.10
N PHE A 8 -15.13 2.29 -11.34
CA PHE A 8 -15.24 3.40 -10.38
C PHE A 8 -16.61 4.07 -10.37
N GLU A 9 -17.25 4.21 -11.54
CA GLU A 9 -18.60 4.77 -11.67
C GLU A 9 -19.65 3.87 -11.01
N ASP A 10 -19.52 2.56 -11.17
CA ASP A 10 -20.45 1.55 -10.64
C ASP A 10 -20.09 1.09 -9.21
N TRP A 11 -19.00 1.60 -8.62
CA TRP A 11 -18.61 1.20 -7.27
C TRP A 11 -19.56 1.77 -6.21
N HIS A 12 -20.31 0.88 -5.57
CA HIS A 12 -21.24 1.21 -4.48
C HIS A 12 -20.91 0.51 -3.16
N GLY A 13 -19.68 -0.02 -3.05
CA GLY A 13 -19.21 -0.77 -1.90
C GLY A 13 -19.27 -2.29 -2.11
N LEU A 14 -19.11 -3.04 -1.02
CA LEU A 14 -19.04 -4.50 -1.03
C LEU A 14 -20.38 -5.13 -1.39
N ILE A 15 -20.35 -6.19 -2.18
CA ILE A 15 -21.52 -6.96 -2.58
C ILE A 15 -21.75 -8.05 -1.55
N ALA A 16 -22.95 -8.07 -0.94
CA ALA A 16 -23.36 -9.01 0.10
C ALA A 16 -22.42 -9.12 1.32
N ASN A 17 -21.47 -8.20 1.50
CA ASN A 17 -20.32 -8.35 2.40
C ASN A 17 -19.51 -9.63 2.15
N ASP A 18 -19.46 -10.11 0.90
CA ASP A 18 -18.67 -11.27 0.47
C ASP A 18 -17.51 -10.82 -0.41
N PHE A 19 -16.29 -11.14 0.02
CA PHE A 19 -15.07 -10.77 -0.69
C PHE A 19 -14.99 -11.38 -2.10
N SER A 20 -15.33 -12.66 -2.25
CA SER A 20 -15.17 -13.39 -3.51
C SER A 20 -16.22 -12.95 -4.52
N GLU A 21 -17.47 -12.76 -4.06
CA GLU A 21 -18.56 -12.25 -4.87
C GLU A 21 -18.28 -10.81 -5.33
N THR A 22 -17.77 -9.96 -4.43
CA THR A 22 -17.38 -8.59 -4.79
C THR A 22 -16.29 -8.60 -5.86
N ILE A 23 -15.19 -9.34 -5.69
CA ILE A 23 -14.13 -9.43 -6.69
C ILE A 23 -14.67 -9.95 -8.04
N SER A 24 -15.47 -11.01 -8.01
CA SER A 24 -15.96 -11.66 -9.23
C SER A 24 -16.85 -10.72 -10.04
N GLN A 25 -17.79 -10.03 -9.39
CA GLN A 25 -18.69 -9.11 -10.08
C GLN A 25 -17.98 -7.83 -10.52
N THR A 26 -17.09 -7.26 -9.70
CA THR A 26 -16.34 -6.04 -10.04
C THR A 26 -15.46 -6.22 -11.27
N PHE A 27 -14.82 -7.38 -11.41
CA PHE A 27 -13.91 -7.64 -12.53
C PHE A 27 -14.53 -8.48 -13.65
N ASP A 28 -15.84 -8.78 -13.57
CA ASP A 28 -16.58 -9.60 -14.54
C ASP A 28 -15.85 -10.95 -14.77
N LEU A 29 -15.55 -11.63 -13.67
CA LEU A 29 -14.89 -12.93 -13.66
C LEU A 29 -15.90 -14.04 -13.94
N PRO A 30 -15.50 -15.14 -14.60
CA PRO A 30 -16.38 -16.28 -14.81
C PRO A 30 -16.79 -16.92 -13.47
N ASN A 31 -18.00 -17.49 -13.43
CA ASN A 31 -18.53 -18.19 -12.24
C ASN A 31 -17.62 -19.32 -11.75
N GLU A 32 -16.90 -19.97 -12.68
CA GLU A 32 -15.88 -20.97 -12.40
C GLU A 32 -14.50 -20.40 -12.74
N ASP A 33 -14.06 -19.41 -11.96
CA ASP A 33 -12.71 -18.86 -12.08
C ASP A 33 -11.65 -19.86 -11.59
N ASP A 34 -10.94 -20.46 -12.53
CA ASP A 34 -9.80 -21.35 -12.29
C ASP A 34 -8.45 -20.60 -12.31
N TYR A 35 -8.49 -19.27 -12.42
CA TYR A 35 -7.28 -18.46 -12.41
C TYR A 35 -6.49 -18.64 -11.10
N VAL A 36 -5.19 -18.90 -11.26
CA VAL A 36 -4.27 -19.07 -10.14
C VAL A 36 -3.64 -17.72 -9.80
N TYR A 37 -4.12 -17.10 -8.74
CA TYR A 37 -3.55 -15.88 -8.19
C TYR A 37 -2.18 -16.14 -7.59
N ARG A 38 -1.21 -15.27 -7.90
CA ARG A 38 0.20 -15.44 -7.50
C ARG A 38 0.73 -14.25 -6.70
N ALA A 39 1.40 -14.54 -5.60
CA ALA A 39 2.27 -13.61 -4.90
C ALA A 39 3.42 -14.38 -4.24
N GLU A 40 4.65 -14.13 -4.66
CA GLU A 40 5.83 -14.87 -4.20
C GLU A 40 5.65 -16.40 -4.32
N SER A 41 5.75 -17.15 -3.21
CA SER A 41 5.55 -18.60 -3.17
C SER A 41 4.08 -19.02 -3.12
N PHE A 42 3.14 -18.08 -3.09
CA PHE A 42 1.70 -18.38 -3.07
C PHE A 42 1.16 -18.49 -4.49
N ALA A 43 0.40 -19.55 -4.71
CA ALA A 43 -0.33 -19.83 -5.93
C ALA A 43 -1.65 -20.52 -5.54
N MET A 44 -2.77 -19.79 -5.62
CA MET A 44 -4.08 -20.28 -5.18
C MET A 44 -5.20 -19.77 -6.09
N THR A 45 -6.24 -20.58 -6.30
CA THR A 45 -7.48 -20.12 -6.97
C THR A 45 -8.41 -19.40 -6.00
N MET A 46 -9.39 -18.64 -6.50
CA MET A 46 -10.39 -17.99 -5.66
C MET A 46 -11.14 -19.00 -4.77
N ALA A 47 -11.48 -20.18 -5.29
CA ALA A 47 -12.11 -21.26 -4.53
C ALA A 47 -11.27 -21.70 -3.32
N GLN A 48 -9.98 -21.94 -3.52
CA GLN A 48 -9.07 -22.31 -2.42
C GLN A 48 -8.90 -21.18 -1.40
N ILE A 49 -8.93 -19.92 -1.85
CA ILE A 49 -8.87 -18.76 -0.96
C ILE A 49 -10.13 -18.67 -0.09
N LYS A 50 -11.31 -18.88 -0.69
CA LYS A 50 -12.61 -18.91 0.00
C LYS A 50 -12.65 -19.99 1.09
N GLU A 51 -12.16 -21.19 0.80
CA GLU A 51 -12.05 -22.29 1.79
C GLU A 51 -11.21 -21.92 3.03
N LEU A 52 -10.23 -21.02 2.89
CA LEU A 52 -9.40 -20.57 4.02
C LEU A 52 -10.04 -19.43 4.84
N ILE A 53 -10.91 -18.64 4.22
CA ILE A 53 -11.56 -17.47 4.83
C ILE A 53 -12.84 -17.87 5.55
N ASP A 54 -13.73 -18.59 4.86
CA ASP A 54 -15.10 -18.86 5.31
C ASP A 54 -15.21 -19.56 6.67
N PRO A 55 -14.37 -20.57 7.01
CA PRO A 55 -14.46 -21.20 8.32
C PRO A 55 -13.85 -20.34 9.44
N GLY A 56 -13.35 -19.13 9.14
CA GLY A 56 -12.66 -18.26 10.09
C GLY A 56 -11.33 -18.83 10.58
N THR A 57 -10.79 -19.83 9.86
CA THR A 57 -9.56 -20.56 10.21
C THR A 57 -8.34 -19.66 10.19
N LEU A 58 -8.33 -18.70 9.27
CA LEU A 58 -7.22 -17.79 9.04
C LEU A 58 -7.46 -16.43 9.69
N LYS A 59 -7.25 -16.39 11.01
CA LYS A 59 -7.23 -15.14 11.80
C LYS A 59 -5.81 -14.82 12.21
N TYR A 60 -5.42 -13.55 12.06
CA TYR A 60 -4.23 -13.03 12.71
C TYR A 60 -4.44 -13.06 14.23
N LYS A 61 -3.42 -13.51 14.97
CA LYS A 61 -3.52 -13.76 16.41
C LYS A 61 -2.63 -12.78 17.15
N TYR A 62 -3.25 -11.69 17.62
CA TYR A 62 -2.59 -10.77 18.55
C TYR A 62 -2.31 -11.46 19.87
N GLN A 63 -1.26 -11.00 20.56
CA GLN A 63 -0.89 -11.50 21.87
C GLN A 63 -0.83 -10.35 22.89
N ALA A 64 -1.28 -10.62 24.10
CA ALA A 64 -1.02 -9.79 25.27
C ALA A 64 -0.55 -10.69 26.41
N HIS A 65 0.55 -10.32 27.07
CA HIS A 65 1.14 -11.12 28.16
C HIS A 65 1.37 -12.61 27.79
N GLY A 66 1.78 -12.88 26.54
CA GLY A 66 2.04 -14.23 26.04
C GLY A 66 0.78 -15.07 25.74
N GLN A 67 -0.42 -14.51 25.91
CA GLN A 67 -1.68 -15.17 25.58
C GLN A 67 -2.29 -14.59 24.32
N LYS A 68 -2.95 -15.44 23.53
CA LYS A 68 -3.71 -15.01 22.35
C LYS A 68 -4.92 -14.20 22.79
N VAL A 69 -5.08 -13.01 22.22
CA VAL A 69 -6.20 -12.12 22.50
C VAL A 69 -7.06 -11.97 21.25
N ALA A 70 -8.37 -12.13 21.43
CA ALA A 70 -9.33 -11.82 20.38
C ALA A 70 -9.44 -10.31 20.21
N VAL A 71 -9.36 -9.84 18.97
CA VAL A 71 -9.64 -8.43 18.64
C VAL A 71 -11.13 -8.29 18.31
N SER A 72 -11.74 -7.21 18.80
CA SER A 72 -13.14 -6.90 18.49
C SER A 72 -13.28 -6.28 17.10
N SER A 73 -14.39 -6.55 16.41
CA SER A 73 -14.71 -5.90 15.13
C SER A 73 -14.74 -4.38 15.25
N ALA A 74 -15.12 -3.84 16.41
CA ALA A 74 -15.13 -2.40 16.69
C ALA A 74 -13.71 -1.80 16.69
N ASP A 75 -12.72 -2.52 17.23
CA ASP A 75 -11.33 -2.08 17.18
C ASP A 75 -10.78 -2.12 15.74
N ILE A 76 -11.13 -3.15 14.97
CA ILE A 76 -10.73 -3.28 13.56
C ILE A 76 -11.33 -2.13 12.74
N THR A 77 -12.62 -1.84 12.92
CA THR A 77 -13.27 -0.68 12.28
C THR A 77 -12.61 0.63 12.68
N ALA A 78 -12.23 0.79 13.95
CA ALA A 78 -11.52 1.99 14.40
C ALA A 78 -10.13 2.11 13.72
N TYR A 79 -9.41 1.01 13.54
CA TYR A 79 -8.14 0.98 12.81
C TYR A 79 -8.32 1.33 11.32
N THR A 80 -9.22 0.66 10.61
CA THR A 80 -9.41 0.92 9.18
C THR A 80 -9.93 2.34 8.93
N SER A 81 -10.69 2.90 9.87
CA SER A 81 -11.17 4.29 9.78
C SER A 81 -10.05 5.34 9.77
N ILE A 82 -8.85 5.03 10.27
CA ILE A 82 -7.68 5.93 10.20
C ILE A 82 -7.34 6.31 8.77
N PHE A 83 -7.59 5.40 7.82
CA PHE A 83 -7.27 5.57 6.40
C PHE A 83 -8.47 6.03 5.57
N SER A 84 -9.62 6.25 6.20
CA SER A 84 -10.84 6.67 5.52
C SER A 84 -10.72 8.12 5.05
N PRO A 85 -11.07 8.42 3.79
CA PRO A 85 -11.01 9.79 3.26
C PRO A 85 -11.99 10.74 3.96
N THR A 86 -12.95 10.22 4.72
CA THR A 86 -13.95 11.03 5.44
C THR A 86 -13.51 11.43 6.85
N THR A 87 -12.35 10.96 7.29
CA THR A 87 -11.79 11.22 8.61
C THR A 87 -10.60 12.17 8.55
N ASP A 88 -10.26 12.77 9.69
CA ASP A 88 -8.99 13.48 9.85
C ASP A 88 -8.04 12.49 10.49
N THR A 89 -6.98 12.09 9.79
CA THR A 89 -6.07 11.02 10.22
C THR A 89 -5.47 11.29 11.60
N SER A 90 -5.10 12.53 11.89
CA SER A 90 -4.53 12.90 13.20
C SER A 90 -5.57 12.73 14.31
N LYS A 91 -6.81 13.20 14.12
CA LYS A 91 -7.91 12.99 15.08
C LYS A 91 -8.33 11.52 15.18
N ALA A 92 -8.31 10.78 14.07
CA ALA A 92 -8.62 9.36 14.05
C ALA A 92 -7.59 8.57 14.86
N LEU A 93 -6.29 8.87 14.70
CA LEU A 93 -5.22 8.29 15.53
C LEU A 93 -5.39 8.62 17.01
N THR A 94 -5.65 9.88 17.35
CA THR A 94 -5.90 10.29 18.75
C THR A 94 -7.10 9.51 19.34
N SER A 95 -8.20 9.41 18.61
CA SER A 95 -9.38 8.63 19.02
C SER A 95 -9.08 7.12 19.11
N PHE A 96 -8.27 6.60 18.19
CA PHE A 96 -7.82 5.21 18.20
C PHE A 96 -7.04 4.91 19.49
N SER A 97 -6.14 5.81 19.89
CA SER A 97 -5.34 5.71 21.11
C SER A 97 -6.16 5.93 22.39
N SER A 98 -6.98 6.98 22.46
CA SER A 98 -7.71 7.36 23.68
C SER A 98 -8.77 6.35 24.13
N ASN A 99 -9.28 5.56 23.19
CA ASN A 99 -10.29 4.52 23.45
C ASN A 99 -9.67 3.12 23.61
N ALA A 100 -8.34 3.01 23.58
CA ALA A 100 -7.67 1.74 23.78
C ALA A 100 -7.75 1.29 25.25
N LYS A 101 -8.11 0.02 25.48
CA LYS A 101 -7.98 -0.58 26.83
C LYS A 101 -6.49 -0.74 27.15
N LYS A 102 -6.13 -0.52 28.42
CA LYS A 102 -4.76 -0.74 28.91
C LYS A 102 -4.30 -2.17 28.62
N SER A 103 -3.08 -2.31 28.12
CA SER A 103 -2.45 -3.56 27.68
C SER A 103 -3.17 -4.29 26.54
N SER A 104 -4.07 -3.62 25.81
CA SER A 104 -4.74 -4.22 24.65
C SER A 104 -3.87 -4.11 23.39
N PRO A 105 -4.07 -4.99 22.39
CA PRO A 105 -3.43 -4.85 21.08
C PRO A 105 -3.64 -3.47 20.46
N ARG A 106 -4.83 -2.86 20.65
CA ARG A 106 -5.15 -1.53 20.13
C ARG A 106 -4.24 -0.45 20.71
N GLU A 107 -3.89 -0.53 22.00
CA GLU A 107 -2.94 0.40 22.64
C GLU A 107 -1.54 0.26 22.04
N THR A 108 -1.09 -0.98 21.78
CA THR A 108 0.21 -1.23 21.18
C THR A 108 0.27 -0.69 19.76
N VAL A 109 -0.74 -0.98 18.93
CA VAL A 109 -0.82 -0.49 17.56
C VAL A 109 -0.94 1.03 17.54
N SER A 110 -1.77 1.65 18.39
CA SER A 110 -1.95 3.11 18.40
C SER A 110 -0.64 3.83 18.69
N LYS A 111 0.06 3.43 19.76
CA LYS A 111 1.36 4.02 20.12
C LYS A 111 2.39 3.85 19.01
N TYR A 112 2.38 2.68 18.36
CA TYR A 112 3.27 2.42 17.24
C TYR A 112 2.99 3.38 16.08
N LEU A 113 1.74 3.45 15.59
CA LEU A 113 1.36 4.33 14.47
C LEU A 113 1.62 5.81 14.79
N GLU A 114 1.34 6.26 16.02
CA GLU A 114 1.63 7.61 16.48
C GLU A 114 3.15 7.90 16.45
N SER A 115 3.98 6.99 16.97
CA SER A 115 5.45 7.15 16.97
C SER A 115 6.06 7.24 15.57
N ARG A 116 5.39 6.66 14.56
CA ARG A 116 5.85 6.66 13.17
C ARG A 116 5.35 7.86 12.38
N ARG A 117 4.42 8.66 12.89
CA ARG A 117 3.81 9.75 12.12
C ARG A 117 4.66 11.01 12.10
N ILE A 118 5.02 11.47 10.91
CA ILE A 118 5.61 12.78 10.61
C ILE A 118 4.86 13.34 9.40
N CYS A 119 4.02 14.35 9.56
CA CYS A 119 3.22 14.86 8.45
C CYS A 119 3.03 16.38 8.54
N PRO A 120 3.81 17.16 7.77
CA PRO A 120 3.65 18.62 7.72
C PRO A 120 2.45 19.05 6.87
N PHE A 121 1.88 18.14 6.08
CA PHE A 121 0.81 18.42 5.13
C PHE A 121 -0.56 18.52 5.81
N LYS A 122 -1.37 19.46 5.31
CA LYS A 122 -2.79 19.59 5.68
C LYS A 122 -3.62 18.87 4.65
N ILE A 123 -4.34 17.83 5.07
CA ILE A 123 -5.11 16.98 4.19
C ILE A 123 -6.61 17.23 4.45
N PRO A 124 -7.39 17.65 3.45
CA PRO A 124 -8.83 17.83 3.61
C PRO A 124 -9.54 16.48 3.70
N LYS A 125 -10.80 16.48 4.13
CA LYS A 125 -11.66 15.30 4.05
C LYS A 125 -12.33 15.24 2.68
N ALA A 126 -12.55 14.04 2.15
CA ALA A 126 -13.26 13.81 0.91
C ALA A 126 -14.36 12.75 1.07
N LYS A 127 -15.62 13.19 1.13
CA LYS A 127 -16.78 12.29 1.26
C LYS A 127 -17.08 11.47 0.00
N GLY A 128 -16.68 11.97 -1.17
CA GLY A 128 -16.91 11.32 -2.46
C GLY A 128 -15.67 10.67 -3.06
N HIS A 129 -14.61 10.47 -2.29
CA HIS A 129 -13.43 9.76 -2.80
C HIS A 129 -13.72 8.25 -2.84
N VAL A 130 -13.81 7.73 -4.06
CA VAL A 130 -14.03 6.30 -4.34
C VAL A 130 -12.68 5.58 -4.40
N ASN A 131 -12.58 4.42 -3.75
CA ASN A 131 -11.40 3.57 -3.79
C ASN A 131 -11.77 2.11 -3.48
N PRO A 132 -12.09 1.30 -4.51
CA PRO A 132 -12.47 -0.10 -4.34
C PRO A 132 -11.45 -0.92 -3.56
N TYR A 133 -10.16 -0.65 -3.78
CA TYR A 133 -9.09 -1.34 -3.08
C TYR A 133 -9.12 -1.07 -1.57
N LEU A 134 -9.38 0.18 -1.15
CA LEU A 134 -9.44 0.53 0.27
C LEU A 134 -10.62 -0.16 0.97
N ASP A 135 -11.78 -0.22 0.32
CA ASP A 135 -12.98 -0.87 0.87
C ASP A 135 -12.79 -2.38 1.02
N LEU A 136 -12.27 -3.04 -0.02
CA LEU A 136 -11.94 -4.47 0.03
C LEU A 136 -10.83 -4.76 1.03
N TRP A 137 -9.81 -3.90 1.14
CA TRP A 137 -8.77 -4.02 2.16
C TRP A 137 -9.35 -3.93 3.57
N ALA A 138 -10.22 -2.96 3.83
CA ALA A 138 -10.86 -2.80 5.13
C ALA A 138 -11.71 -4.04 5.49
N HIS A 139 -12.40 -4.61 4.51
CA HIS A 139 -13.12 -5.87 4.68
C HIS A 139 -12.18 -7.05 4.98
N SER A 140 -11.04 -7.15 4.27
CA SER A 140 -10.04 -8.20 4.52
C SER A 140 -9.49 -8.15 5.96
N CYS A 141 -9.40 -6.95 6.55
CA CYS A 141 -9.02 -6.80 7.95
C CYS A 141 -10.06 -7.44 8.89
N GLN A 142 -11.35 -7.31 8.60
CA GLN A 142 -12.41 -7.96 9.38
C GLN A 142 -12.34 -9.48 9.24
N LEU A 143 -12.22 -9.98 8.01
CA LEU A 143 -12.11 -11.42 7.72
C LEU A 143 -10.94 -12.06 8.46
N THR A 144 -9.81 -11.35 8.56
CA THR A 144 -8.60 -11.87 9.23
C THR A 144 -8.40 -11.41 10.66
N SER A 145 -9.34 -10.68 11.24
CA SER A 145 -9.18 -10.12 12.59
C SER A 145 -7.90 -9.29 12.75
N PHE A 146 -7.53 -8.53 11.71
CA PHE A 146 -6.32 -7.71 11.66
C PHE A 146 -6.60 -6.28 12.14
N LEU A 147 -5.81 -5.81 13.11
CA LEU A 147 -5.93 -4.52 13.80
C LEU A 147 -4.80 -3.55 13.48
N GLY A 148 -3.86 -3.93 12.62
CA GLY A 148 -2.68 -3.13 12.28
C GLY A 148 -1.36 -3.74 12.74
N PRO A 149 -0.24 -3.13 12.29
CA PRO A 149 1.10 -3.65 12.49
C PRO A 149 1.58 -3.52 13.94
N LEU A 150 2.51 -4.40 14.33
CA LEU A 150 3.14 -4.39 15.64
C LEU A 150 4.62 -3.98 15.53
N PRO A 151 5.19 -3.30 16.55
CA PRO A 151 6.58 -2.86 16.55
C PRO A 151 7.59 -3.99 16.80
N ASP A 152 7.14 -5.21 17.12
CA ASP A 152 8.02 -6.28 17.55
C ASP A 152 8.67 -7.01 16.36
N SER A 153 9.90 -7.49 16.57
CA SER A 153 10.69 -8.18 15.55
C SER A 153 10.08 -9.51 15.09
N SER A 154 9.17 -10.10 15.89
CA SER A 154 8.48 -11.32 15.49
C SER A 154 7.40 -11.03 14.44
N TYR A 155 6.75 -9.86 14.50
CA TYR A 155 5.80 -9.40 13.48
C TYR A 155 6.47 -9.25 12.10
N GLY A 156 7.66 -8.64 12.08
CA GLY A 156 8.45 -8.43 10.87
C GLY A 156 9.32 -9.63 10.45
N SER A 157 9.26 -10.78 11.15
CA SER A 157 10.08 -11.94 10.79
C SER A 157 9.61 -12.55 9.46
N PRO A 158 10.49 -12.80 8.48
CA PRO A 158 10.13 -13.46 7.23
C PRO A 158 9.43 -14.80 7.43
N ALA A 159 9.71 -15.53 8.52
CA ALA A 159 9.03 -16.80 8.82
C ALA A 159 7.56 -16.60 9.22
N ASN A 160 7.23 -15.48 9.86
CA ASN A 160 5.85 -15.13 10.24
C ASN A 160 5.14 -14.39 9.08
N ALA A 161 5.88 -13.60 8.31
CA ALA A 161 5.40 -12.93 7.10
C ALA A 161 5.02 -13.94 6.00
N LYS A 162 5.69 -15.10 5.91
CA LYS A 162 5.32 -16.24 5.02
C LYS A 162 3.99 -16.91 5.36
N ARG A 163 3.23 -16.39 6.33
CA ARG A 163 1.80 -16.68 6.51
C ARG A 163 0.99 -15.49 6.04
N THR A 164 1.38 -14.91 4.90
CA THR A 164 0.65 -13.84 4.24
C THR A 164 -0.79 -14.29 4.02
N HIS A 165 -1.69 -13.33 4.13
CA HIS A 165 -3.11 -13.52 3.93
C HIS A 165 -3.34 -14.19 2.55
N PRO A 166 -4.09 -15.31 2.43
CA PRO A 166 -4.42 -15.95 1.15
C PRO A 166 -5.18 -15.01 0.20
N ILE A 167 -5.72 -13.89 0.69
CA ILE A 167 -6.32 -12.85 -0.15
C ILE A 167 -5.27 -11.97 -0.84
N LEU A 168 -4.06 -11.84 -0.29
CA LEU A 168 -3.05 -10.92 -0.80
C LEU A 168 -2.70 -11.14 -2.30
N PRO A 169 -2.57 -12.38 -2.81
CA PRO A 169 -2.44 -12.63 -4.25
C PRO A 169 -3.56 -12.01 -5.11
N VAL A 170 -4.81 -12.00 -4.63
CA VAL A 170 -5.95 -11.39 -5.31
C VAL A 170 -5.78 -9.88 -5.38
N PHE A 171 -5.40 -9.25 -4.26
CA PHE A 171 -5.10 -7.83 -4.24
C PHE A 171 -3.93 -7.45 -5.15
N TYR A 172 -2.87 -8.26 -5.18
CA TYR A 172 -1.70 -7.98 -6.01
C TYR A 172 -2.02 -8.09 -7.50
N HIS A 173 -2.87 -9.05 -7.86
CA HIS A 173 -3.35 -9.22 -9.21
C HIS A 173 -4.25 -8.05 -9.65
N HIS A 174 -5.26 -7.71 -8.85
CA HIS A 174 -6.29 -6.75 -9.24
C HIS A 174 -5.89 -5.29 -8.98
N PHE A 175 -5.17 -4.97 -7.91
CA PHE A 175 -4.92 -3.57 -7.50
C PHE A 175 -3.45 -3.22 -7.28
N GLY A 176 -2.60 -4.18 -6.92
CA GLY A 176 -1.17 -3.97 -6.68
C GLY A 176 -0.78 -4.05 -5.20
N CYS A 177 0.45 -3.65 -4.85
CA CYS A 177 1.05 -4.07 -3.59
C CYS A 177 0.59 -3.30 -2.34
N VAL A 178 0.20 -2.03 -2.49
CA VAL A 178 -0.16 -1.12 -1.39
C VAL A 178 -1.34 -0.26 -1.81
N VAL A 179 -2.30 -0.07 -0.89
CA VAL A 179 -3.49 0.75 -1.13
C VAL A 179 -3.12 2.24 -1.17
N PRO A 180 -3.39 2.97 -2.26
CA PRO A 180 -3.26 4.43 -2.28
C PRO A 180 -4.36 5.08 -1.45
N THR A 181 -4.04 5.62 -0.28
CA THR A 181 -5.00 6.37 0.55
C THR A 181 -5.19 7.78 0.02
N TYR A 182 -6.34 8.39 0.34
CA TYR A 182 -6.57 9.80 0.02
C TYR A 182 -5.49 10.72 0.61
N ASP A 183 -5.01 10.43 1.82
CA ASP A 183 -3.87 11.13 2.42
C ASP A 183 -2.62 11.07 1.54
N ALA A 184 -2.23 9.87 1.08
CA ALA A 184 -1.05 9.70 0.24
C ALA A 184 -1.19 10.41 -1.11
N LEU A 185 -2.35 10.27 -1.75
CA LEU A 185 -2.64 10.91 -3.04
C LEU A 185 -2.66 12.45 -2.90
N HIS A 186 -3.21 12.98 -1.81
CA HIS A 186 -3.25 14.42 -1.56
C HIS A 186 -1.87 14.99 -1.20
N ILE A 187 -1.04 14.25 -0.46
CA ILE A 187 0.37 14.62 -0.22
C ILE A 187 1.10 14.73 -1.56
N LEU A 188 0.96 13.76 -2.45
CA LEU A 188 1.54 13.82 -3.80
C LEU A 188 1.03 15.03 -4.58
N SER A 189 -0.27 15.33 -4.52
CA SER A 189 -0.84 16.53 -5.14
C SER A 189 -0.20 17.83 -4.61
N GLN A 190 -0.02 17.97 -3.29
CA GLN A 190 0.66 19.14 -2.72
C GLN A 190 2.13 19.22 -3.13
N LEU A 191 2.84 18.09 -3.14
CA LEU A 191 4.22 18.02 -3.60
C LEU A 191 4.36 18.37 -5.09
N THR A 192 3.41 17.99 -5.94
CA THR A 192 3.47 18.34 -7.37
C THR A 192 3.35 19.84 -7.61
N ALA A 193 2.60 20.55 -6.75
CA ALA A 193 2.54 22.00 -6.78
C ALA A 193 3.89 22.66 -6.40
N GLU A 194 4.75 21.97 -5.65
CA GLU A 194 6.13 22.40 -5.38
C GLU A 194 7.13 22.01 -6.50
N ALA A 195 7.00 20.79 -7.05
CA ALA A 195 7.95 20.25 -8.03
C ALA A 195 7.78 20.81 -9.45
N GLY A 196 6.53 21.07 -9.86
CA GLY A 196 6.18 21.77 -11.10
C GLY A 196 5.77 20.88 -12.27
N GLU A 197 6.35 19.68 -12.45
CA GLU A 197 6.17 18.92 -13.71
C GLU A 197 5.48 17.54 -13.55
N GLY A 198 4.92 17.24 -12.38
CA GLY A 198 4.13 16.02 -12.17
C GLY A 198 4.90 14.86 -11.51
N VAL A 199 4.50 13.62 -11.81
CA VAL A 199 4.97 12.40 -11.14
C VAL A 199 5.46 11.37 -12.15
N ILE A 200 6.57 10.71 -11.82
CA ILE A 200 7.04 9.48 -12.47
C ILE A 200 6.69 8.33 -11.52
N ASP A 201 5.69 7.52 -11.87
CA ASP A 201 5.37 6.28 -11.16
C ASP A 201 6.30 5.17 -11.68
N MET A 202 7.39 4.96 -10.95
CA MET A 202 8.49 4.10 -11.35
C MET A 202 8.30 2.68 -10.85
N ALA A 203 8.42 1.71 -11.76
CA ALA A 203 7.99 0.33 -11.54
C ALA A 203 6.49 0.27 -11.16
N SER A 204 5.68 1.01 -11.91
CA SER A 204 4.24 1.23 -11.68
C SER A 204 3.39 -0.04 -11.62
N GLY A 205 3.93 -1.17 -12.08
CA GLY A 205 3.24 -2.45 -12.10
C GLY A 205 1.98 -2.41 -12.94
N ASN A 206 0.83 -2.49 -12.27
CA ASN A 206 -0.46 -2.52 -12.96
C ASN A 206 -1.08 -1.13 -13.19
N GLY A 207 -0.45 -0.07 -12.68
CA GLY A 207 -0.88 1.31 -12.87
C GLY A 207 -2.02 1.79 -11.98
N TYR A 208 -2.45 1.05 -10.94
CA TYR A 208 -3.55 1.51 -10.06
C TYR A 208 -3.24 2.85 -9.38
N TRP A 209 -2.00 3.02 -8.89
CA TRP A 209 -1.55 4.30 -8.33
C TRP A 209 -1.59 5.42 -9.37
N THR A 210 -1.08 5.18 -10.58
CA THR A 210 -1.16 6.12 -11.69
C THR A 210 -2.61 6.49 -12.02
N TYR A 211 -3.52 5.52 -12.12
CA TYR A 211 -4.95 5.76 -12.36
C TYR A 211 -5.55 6.68 -11.30
N MET A 212 -5.33 6.37 -10.01
CA MET A 212 -5.82 7.17 -8.88
C MET A 212 -5.26 8.60 -8.87
N LEU A 213 -3.97 8.79 -9.16
CA LEU A 213 -3.34 10.11 -9.22
C LEU A 213 -3.81 10.93 -10.42
N ARG A 214 -4.04 10.31 -11.58
CA ARG A 214 -4.67 10.97 -12.74
C ARG A 214 -6.12 11.35 -12.47
N GLY A 215 -6.84 10.57 -11.67
CA GLY A 215 -8.15 10.93 -11.12
C GLY A 215 -8.11 12.24 -10.31
N MET A 216 -7.00 12.49 -9.61
CA MET A 216 -6.70 13.77 -8.94
C MET A 216 -6.18 14.87 -9.87
N LYS A 217 -6.23 14.65 -11.20
CA LYS A 217 -5.77 15.57 -12.25
C LYS A 217 -4.28 15.89 -12.20
N LEU A 218 -3.47 14.97 -11.67
CA LEU A 218 -2.02 15.07 -11.70
C LEU A 218 -1.48 14.55 -13.05
N ASP A 219 -0.44 15.21 -13.57
CA ASP A 219 0.35 14.67 -14.68
C ASP A 219 1.22 13.51 -14.15
N VAL A 220 0.91 12.29 -14.56
CA VAL A 220 1.60 11.08 -14.11
C VAL A 220 1.99 10.23 -15.31
N VAL A 221 3.28 9.92 -15.38
CA VAL A 221 3.84 8.96 -16.33
C VAL A 221 4.17 7.66 -15.59
N ALA A 222 3.52 6.58 -16.00
CA ALA A 222 3.82 5.23 -15.53
C ALA A 222 4.98 4.63 -16.33
N VAL A 223 5.98 4.12 -15.62
CA VAL A 223 7.15 3.47 -16.21
C VAL A 223 7.29 2.09 -15.59
N ASP A 224 7.31 1.06 -16.42
CA ASP A 224 7.51 -0.33 -16.00
C ASP A 224 8.15 -1.13 -17.13
N ASN A 225 8.87 -2.21 -16.83
CA ASN A 225 9.40 -3.08 -17.88
C ASN A 225 8.40 -4.17 -18.31
N MET A 226 7.29 -4.31 -17.55
CA MET A 226 6.20 -5.25 -17.76
C MET A 226 6.63 -6.73 -17.71
N ASP A 227 7.67 -7.07 -16.95
CA ASP A 227 8.13 -8.46 -16.78
C ASP A 227 7.13 -9.33 -15.98
N SER A 228 6.21 -8.69 -15.23
CA SER A 228 5.15 -9.38 -14.47
C SER A 228 3.85 -9.42 -15.27
N GLU A 229 3.61 -10.51 -15.99
CA GLU A 229 2.47 -10.64 -16.94
C GLU A 229 1.11 -10.96 -16.29
N TYR A 230 1.07 -11.22 -14.98
CA TYR A 230 -0.08 -11.81 -14.29
C TYR A 230 -1.00 -10.76 -13.61
N ARG A 231 -1.20 -9.55 -14.16
CA ARG A 231 -1.88 -8.43 -13.46
C ARG A 231 -2.99 -7.79 -14.29
N THR A 232 -4.07 -7.37 -13.61
CA THR A 232 -5.13 -6.52 -14.18
C THR A 232 -4.58 -5.11 -14.43
N LEU A 233 -4.56 -4.64 -15.67
CA LEU A 233 -4.01 -3.32 -16.02
C LEU A 233 -5.06 -2.21 -15.86
N TRP A 234 -4.69 -1.15 -15.14
CA TRP A 234 -5.54 0.02 -14.89
C TRP A 234 -5.32 1.17 -15.85
N ILE A 235 -4.22 1.13 -16.60
CA ILE A 235 -3.90 2.13 -17.61
C ILE A 235 -3.36 1.42 -18.86
N PRO A 236 -3.70 1.91 -20.06
CA PRO A 236 -3.23 1.30 -21.30
C PRO A 236 -1.86 1.83 -21.76
N ASP A 237 -1.37 2.92 -21.18
CA ASP A 237 -0.28 3.75 -21.69
C ASP A 237 1.01 3.70 -20.85
N THR A 238 1.25 2.61 -20.12
CA THR A 238 2.51 2.40 -19.41
C THR A 238 3.70 2.42 -20.37
N VAL A 239 4.69 3.27 -20.10
CA VAL A 239 5.92 3.34 -20.89
C VAL A 239 6.76 2.10 -20.60
N LYS A 240 6.76 1.14 -21.54
CA LYS A 240 7.48 -0.13 -21.41
C LYS A 240 9.00 0.03 -21.63
N ILE A 241 9.74 0.29 -20.55
CA ILE A 241 11.20 0.55 -20.60
C ILE A 241 11.86 0.32 -19.23
N ASP A 242 13.18 0.06 -19.21
CA ASP A 242 13.96 0.10 -17.96
C ASP A 242 13.93 1.51 -17.35
N GLY A 243 13.72 1.60 -16.04
CA GLY A 243 13.60 2.87 -15.32
C GLY A 243 14.82 3.78 -15.43
N VAL A 244 16.03 3.22 -15.45
CA VAL A 244 17.27 4.01 -15.59
C VAL A 244 17.38 4.55 -17.01
N GLU A 245 16.99 3.76 -18.01
CA GLU A 245 16.94 4.21 -19.40
C GLU A 245 15.90 5.31 -19.61
N TYR A 246 14.71 5.17 -19.02
CA TYR A 246 13.69 6.23 -19.04
C TYR A 246 14.25 7.54 -18.48
N LEU A 247 14.86 7.51 -17.29
CA LEU A 247 15.43 8.71 -16.67
C LEU A 247 16.48 9.34 -17.57
N LYS A 248 17.39 8.56 -18.17
CA LYS A 248 18.40 9.10 -19.11
C LYS A 248 17.78 9.80 -20.32
N LYS A 249 16.67 9.29 -20.85
CA LYS A 249 15.96 9.86 -22.00
C LYS A 249 15.13 11.10 -21.65
N ASN A 250 14.80 11.29 -20.37
CA ASN A 250 13.87 12.33 -19.90
C ASN A 250 14.55 13.25 -18.86
N ALA A 251 15.73 13.78 -19.19
CA ALA A 251 16.47 14.74 -18.35
C ALA A 251 16.68 14.30 -16.88
N GLY A 252 16.77 12.99 -16.64
CA GLY A 252 16.87 12.44 -15.29
C GLY A 252 15.61 12.61 -14.44
N GLY A 253 14.47 12.97 -15.02
CA GLY A 253 13.24 13.28 -14.29
C GLY A 253 13.32 14.57 -13.48
N GLU A 254 14.14 15.53 -13.91
CA GLU A 254 14.15 16.89 -13.32
C GLU A 254 12.74 17.50 -13.31
N GLY A 255 12.39 18.28 -12.29
CA GLY A 255 11.06 18.88 -12.12
C GLY A 255 9.92 17.91 -11.75
N LYS A 256 10.12 16.59 -11.81
CA LYS A 256 9.09 15.58 -11.49
C LYS A 256 9.37 14.90 -10.17
N ILE A 257 8.33 14.47 -9.45
CA ILE A 257 8.43 13.58 -8.29
C ILE A 257 8.77 12.17 -8.77
N LEU A 258 9.75 11.51 -8.14
CA LEU A 258 9.96 10.07 -8.33
C LEU A 258 9.15 9.29 -7.29
N LEU A 259 8.03 8.70 -7.72
CA LEU A 259 7.22 7.79 -6.91
C LEU A 259 7.73 6.36 -7.11
N MET A 260 8.05 5.67 -6.02
CA MET A 260 8.46 4.27 -6.03
C MET A 260 7.57 3.48 -5.08
N VAL A 261 6.55 2.81 -5.64
CA VAL A 261 5.66 1.91 -4.89
C VAL A 261 6.25 0.51 -4.92
N TYR A 262 6.47 -0.08 -3.74
CA TYR A 262 7.03 -1.41 -3.54
C TYR A 262 8.40 -1.59 -4.24
N MET A 263 9.38 -0.81 -3.79
CA MET A 263 10.73 -0.77 -4.37
C MET A 263 11.29 -2.16 -4.73
N VAL A 264 11.84 -2.28 -5.94
CA VAL A 264 12.53 -3.50 -6.37
C VAL A 264 13.96 -3.51 -5.82
N THR A 265 14.12 -4.06 -4.61
CA THR A 265 15.40 -4.12 -3.90
C THR A 265 16.26 -5.33 -4.25
N ALA A 266 15.71 -6.30 -4.98
CA ALA A 266 16.49 -7.40 -5.54
C ALA A 266 17.55 -6.83 -6.51
N GLY A 267 18.81 -7.21 -6.29
CA GLY A 267 19.93 -6.69 -7.07
C GLY A 267 20.23 -5.22 -6.78
N THR A 268 20.34 -4.40 -7.84
CA THR A 268 20.78 -2.98 -7.72
C THR A 268 19.82 -1.98 -8.36
N PHE A 269 18.62 -2.40 -8.76
CA PHE A 269 17.70 -1.56 -9.54
C PHE A 269 17.37 -0.24 -8.84
N THR A 270 16.79 -0.27 -7.64
CA THR A 270 16.45 0.95 -6.87
C THR A 270 17.66 1.87 -6.71
N LYS A 271 18.83 1.32 -6.37
CA LYS A 271 20.07 2.11 -6.21
C LYS A 271 20.47 2.81 -7.52
N ARG A 272 20.34 2.12 -8.67
CA ARG A 272 20.64 2.69 -9.99
C ARG A 272 19.63 3.76 -10.41
N VAL A 273 18.34 3.56 -10.14
CA VAL A 273 17.27 4.54 -10.40
C VAL A 273 17.51 5.81 -9.60
N VAL A 274 17.69 5.70 -8.28
CA VAL A 274 17.94 6.86 -7.41
C VAL A 274 19.21 7.61 -7.82
N LYS A 275 20.27 6.90 -8.25
CA LYS A 275 21.50 7.53 -8.78
C LYS A 275 21.27 8.24 -10.13
N ALA A 276 20.37 7.74 -10.98
CA ALA A 276 20.06 8.32 -12.27
C ALA A 276 19.10 9.52 -12.17
N TYR A 277 18.29 9.57 -11.12
CA TYR A 277 17.32 10.62 -10.87
C TYR A 277 17.99 11.98 -10.58
N ARG A 278 17.42 13.04 -11.15
CA ARG A 278 17.92 14.42 -11.10
C ARG A 278 16.96 15.39 -10.44
N GLY A 279 15.71 14.99 -10.18
CA GLY A 279 14.80 15.79 -9.38
C GLY A 279 15.18 15.81 -7.89
N ASN A 280 14.29 16.43 -7.12
CA ASN A 280 14.50 16.83 -5.73
C ASN A 280 13.50 16.20 -4.74
N ILE A 281 12.53 15.40 -5.21
CA ILE A 281 11.51 14.78 -4.36
C ILE A 281 11.37 13.31 -4.73
N ILE A 282 11.66 12.43 -3.76
CA ILE A 282 11.41 10.99 -3.86
C ILE A 282 10.31 10.62 -2.89
N VAL A 283 9.31 9.89 -3.36
CA VAL A 283 8.26 9.29 -2.52
C VAL A 283 8.41 7.78 -2.57
N VAL A 284 8.65 7.16 -1.43
CA VAL A 284 8.75 5.71 -1.29
C VAL A 284 7.52 5.20 -0.56
N VAL A 285 6.83 4.24 -1.17
CA VAL A 285 5.68 3.57 -0.56
C VAL A 285 5.96 2.08 -0.49
N GLY A 286 5.82 1.46 0.67
CA GLY A 286 6.05 0.03 0.81
C GLY A 286 6.26 -0.40 2.26
N THR A 287 6.70 -1.63 2.44
CA THR A 287 6.87 -2.19 3.76
C THR A 287 8.05 -1.53 4.49
N GLN A 288 7.81 -1.00 5.68
CA GLN A 288 8.79 -0.29 6.51
C GLN A 288 9.44 -1.20 7.56
N ASN A 289 8.87 -2.37 7.85
CA ASN A 289 9.47 -3.33 8.76
C ASN A 289 10.58 -4.17 8.07
N ALA A 290 11.39 -4.86 8.87
CA ALA A 290 12.54 -5.64 8.39
C ALA A 290 12.17 -7.00 7.76
N ASN A 291 10.94 -7.16 7.22
CA ASN A 291 10.49 -8.43 6.63
C ASN A 291 11.12 -8.73 5.26
N ARG A 292 11.90 -7.79 4.70
CA ARG A 292 12.68 -7.89 3.46
C ARG A 292 11.85 -7.95 2.17
N TYR A 293 10.55 -7.63 2.20
CA TYR A 293 9.73 -7.53 0.99
C TYR A 293 10.13 -6.33 0.12
N THR A 294 10.35 -5.18 0.76
CA THR A 294 10.73 -3.90 0.11
C THR A 294 12.04 -3.34 0.66
N GLY A 295 12.66 -4.02 1.62
CA GLY A 295 13.97 -3.67 2.19
C GLY A 295 15.12 -4.29 1.40
N PHE A 296 16.33 -3.76 1.60
CA PHE A 296 17.54 -4.40 1.12
C PHE A 296 17.86 -5.64 1.97
N SER A 297 18.87 -6.41 1.56
CA SER A 297 19.27 -7.64 2.27
C SER A 297 19.63 -7.41 3.74
N ASP A 298 20.12 -6.22 4.07
CA ASP A 298 20.75 -5.84 5.33
C ASP A 298 20.09 -4.65 6.05
N CYS A 299 19.20 -3.92 5.39
CA CYS A 299 18.61 -2.69 5.95
C CYS A 299 17.22 -2.38 5.37
N THR A 300 16.45 -1.56 6.07
CA THR A 300 15.18 -1.02 5.53
C THR A 300 15.46 0.10 4.52
N PRO A 301 14.47 0.49 3.69
CA PRO A 301 14.62 1.64 2.79
C PRO A 301 14.97 2.93 3.54
N GLU A 302 14.35 3.14 4.69
CA GLU A 302 14.59 4.31 5.55
C GLU A 302 16.03 4.34 6.04
N ASP A 303 16.52 3.24 6.64
CA ASP A 303 17.92 3.13 7.09
C ASP A 303 18.92 3.39 5.95
N TRP A 304 18.60 2.89 4.75
CA TRP A 304 19.44 3.08 3.56
C TRP A 304 19.48 4.55 3.13
N PHE A 305 18.35 5.24 3.07
CA PHE A 305 18.32 6.67 2.74
C PHE A 305 19.08 7.50 3.79
N GLU A 306 18.88 7.24 5.09
CA GLU A 306 19.56 7.99 6.15
C GLU A 306 21.09 7.80 6.11
N LYS A 307 21.54 6.57 5.90
CA LYS A 307 22.96 6.21 5.94
C LYS A 307 23.70 6.56 4.64
N ASP A 308 23.12 6.22 3.50
CA ASP A 308 23.82 6.22 2.21
C ASP A 308 23.44 7.41 1.31
N MET A 309 22.43 8.21 1.67
CA MET A 309 21.93 9.34 0.88
C MET A 309 21.97 10.68 1.64
N PRO A 310 23.14 11.15 2.12
CA PRO A 310 23.26 12.30 3.05
C PRO A 310 22.73 13.65 2.53
N GLY A 311 22.59 13.79 1.21
CA GLY A 311 21.99 14.96 0.54
C GLY A 311 20.45 14.95 0.52
N TRP A 312 19.81 13.97 1.15
CA TRP A 312 18.36 13.85 1.26
C TRP A 312 17.92 13.97 2.72
N GLU A 313 16.71 14.48 2.91
CA GLU A 313 16.07 14.63 4.22
C GLU A 313 14.64 14.09 4.15
N MET A 314 14.25 13.28 5.13
CA MET A 314 12.86 12.84 5.26
C MET A 314 12.02 13.98 5.83
N ILE A 315 11.03 14.44 5.06
CA ILE A 315 10.13 15.52 5.49
C ILE A 315 8.75 15.00 5.90
N CYS A 316 8.41 13.76 5.53
CA CYS A 316 7.14 13.16 5.85
C CYS A 316 7.23 11.63 5.93
N ARG A 317 6.49 11.06 6.87
CA ARG A 317 6.24 9.64 7.09
C ARG A 317 4.80 9.44 7.55
N ILE A 318 4.01 8.71 6.79
CA ILE A 318 2.64 8.31 7.18
C ILE A 318 2.49 6.79 7.13
N ALA A 319 1.63 6.25 8.00
CA ALA A 319 1.23 4.87 7.90
C ALA A 319 0.34 4.66 6.68
N MET A 320 0.44 3.48 6.07
CA MET A 320 -0.42 3.04 4.98
C MET A 320 -1.23 1.79 5.39
N PRO A 321 -2.34 1.50 4.71
CA PRO A 321 -3.13 0.30 4.92
C PRO A 321 -2.24 -0.94 4.84
N SER A 322 -2.09 -1.63 5.97
CA SER A 322 -1.16 -2.75 6.12
C SER A 322 -1.89 -4.08 6.01
N PHE A 323 -1.16 -5.13 5.62
CA PHE A 323 -1.63 -6.51 5.68
C PHE A 323 -0.99 -7.24 6.86
N ALA A 324 -1.58 -8.33 7.34
CA ALA A 324 -0.95 -9.15 8.37
C ALA A 324 0.47 -9.59 7.98
N GLY A 325 1.45 -9.32 8.84
CA GLY A 325 2.88 -9.57 8.58
C GLY A 325 3.57 -8.48 7.73
N LYS A 326 2.81 -7.46 7.31
CA LYS A 326 3.29 -6.28 6.61
C LYS A 326 3.02 -5.03 7.44
N ASP A 327 3.85 -4.05 7.23
CA ASP A 327 3.80 -2.77 7.91
C ASP A 327 4.09 -1.72 6.85
N GLU A 328 3.02 -1.24 6.22
CA GLU A 328 3.12 -0.39 5.04
C GLU A 328 3.24 1.07 5.47
N GLY A 329 4.12 1.81 4.80
CA GLY A 329 4.34 3.23 5.05
C GLY A 329 4.62 3.99 3.76
N LEU A 330 4.41 5.31 3.82
CA LEU A 330 4.85 6.25 2.80
C LEU A 330 5.86 7.20 3.44
N THR A 331 7.01 7.38 2.79
CA THR A 331 8.01 8.37 3.18
C THR A 331 8.27 9.33 2.02
N VAL A 332 8.47 10.61 2.35
CA VAL A 332 8.84 11.65 1.40
C VAL A 332 10.23 12.15 1.75
N TRP A 333 11.12 12.08 0.76
CA TRP A 333 12.51 12.51 0.85
C TRP A 333 12.71 13.71 -0.07
N LYS A 334 13.24 14.81 0.48
CA LYS A 334 13.56 16.02 -0.26
C LYS A 334 15.08 16.22 -0.29
N ARG A 335 15.60 16.63 -1.44
CA ARG A 335 17.02 16.99 -1.57
C ARG A 335 17.30 18.28 -0.79
N LYS A 336 18.38 18.31 -0.02
CA LYS A 336 18.83 19.47 0.78
C LYS A 336 19.32 20.62 -0.08
#